data_AF-A0A0C5G5U0-F1
#
_entry.id   AF-A0A0C5G5U0-F1
#
_cell.length_a   1.000
_cell.length_b   1.000
_cell.length_c   1.000
_cell.angle_alpha   90.00
_cell.angle_beta   90.00
_cell.angle_gamma   90.00
#
_symmetry.space_group_name_H-M   'P 1'
#
loop_
_entity.id
_entity.type
_entity.pdbx_description
1 polymer ?
#
loop_
_entity_poly.entity_id
_entity_poly.type
_entity_poly.pdbx_seq_one_letter_code
_entity_poly.pdbx_strand_id
1 'polypeptide(L)'
;MTEHHHLPSELDVPSEAPDRNLAMELVRVTEAAAMAAGRWVGRGDKNGADGAAVRAMRTLVHTVSMNGVVVIGEGEKDEAPMLFNGEHVGDGTGPECDIAVDPIDGTTLTAKGMPNAIAVLAAAERGSMFDPSAVFYMDKLVTGPEAADFVDIDAPVAVNIRRVAKAKRSTPEDVTVCILDRPRHQELIDQVRQTGARIKLISDGDVAGSILALREGTGIDLLLGIGGTPEGIISACAVKCLGGTIQGKLWPKDDEERQRAIDAGHDLDRVLTTDDLVASDNVFFAATGITDGELLRGVRYRSETATTSSIVMRSKSGTVRRVDSEHRLSKLRAYSAIDFDRAK
;
A
#
# COMPACT_ATOMS: atom_id res chain seq x y z
N MET A 1 35.40 -17.83 -6.46
CA MET A 1 34.42 -18.35 -5.48
C MET A 1 33.08 -18.26 -6.16
N THR A 2 32.46 -19.40 -6.40
CA THR A 2 31.21 -19.53 -7.17
C THR A 2 30.06 -18.95 -6.35
N GLU A 3 29.41 -17.91 -6.87
CA GLU A 3 28.14 -17.39 -6.36
C GLU A 3 27.11 -18.51 -6.45
N HIS A 4 26.69 -19.03 -5.30
CA HIS A 4 25.53 -19.89 -5.22
C HIS A 4 24.29 -19.01 -5.38
N HIS A 5 23.79 -18.88 -6.61
CA HIS A 5 22.42 -18.46 -6.83
C HIS A 5 21.51 -19.50 -6.16
N HIS A 6 20.95 -19.14 -5.01
CA HIS A 6 19.93 -19.96 -4.36
C HIS A 6 18.67 -19.85 -5.20
N LEU A 7 18.48 -20.79 -6.13
CA LEU A 7 17.21 -20.95 -6.81
C LEU A 7 16.16 -21.26 -5.72
N PRO A 8 15.04 -20.53 -5.67
CA PRO A 8 13.96 -20.88 -4.76
C PRO A 8 13.48 -22.31 -5.06
N SER A 9 13.04 -23.02 -4.01
CA SER A 9 12.43 -24.34 -4.13
C SER A 9 11.34 -24.36 -5.21
N GLU A 10 11.19 -25.46 -5.93
CA GLU A 10 10.10 -25.61 -6.91
C GLU A 10 8.76 -25.26 -6.24
N LEU A 11 8.09 -24.23 -6.75
CA LEU A 11 6.78 -23.82 -6.29
C LEU A 11 5.80 -24.91 -6.67
N ASP A 12 5.27 -25.64 -5.69
CA ASP A 12 4.14 -26.53 -5.90
C ASP A 12 2.95 -25.66 -6.34
N VAL A 13 2.61 -25.74 -7.62
CA VAL A 13 1.42 -25.10 -8.18
C VAL A 13 0.34 -26.18 -8.21
N PRO A 14 -0.58 -26.22 -7.21
CA PRO A 14 -1.71 -27.13 -7.28
C PRO A 14 -2.43 -26.95 -8.61
N SER A 15 -3.00 -28.03 -9.13
CA SER A 15 -3.66 -28.09 -10.45
C SER A 15 -4.94 -27.25 -10.57
N GLU A 16 -5.19 -26.34 -9.63
CA GLU A 16 -6.28 -25.38 -9.71
C GLU A 16 -6.06 -24.46 -10.91
N ALA A 17 -7.16 -24.12 -11.59
CA ALA A 17 -7.12 -23.20 -12.71
C ALA A 17 -6.33 -21.96 -12.31
N PRO A 18 -5.36 -21.50 -13.11
CA PRO A 18 -4.49 -20.43 -12.68
C PRO A 18 -5.31 -19.19 -12.31
N ASP A 19 -5.20 -18.78 -11.04
CA ASP A 19 -5.61 -17.47 -10.50
C ASP A 19 -4.79 -16.30 -11.10
N ARG A 20 -4.36 -16.46 -12.36
CA ARG A 20 -3.52 -15.54 -13.11
C ARG A 20 -4.29 -14.29 -13.52
N ASN A 21 -5.62 -14.38 -13.61
CA ASN A 21 -6.44 -13.26 -14.04
C ASN A 21 -6.77 -12.30 -12.90
N LEU A 22 -6.83 -12.75 -11.64
CA LEU A 22 -7.23 -11.91 -10.51
C LEU A 22 -6.39 -10.63 -10.42
N ALA A 23 -5.06 -10.74 -10.47
CA ALA A 23 -4.16 -9.58 -10.48
C ALA A 23 -4.54 -8.52 -11.55
N MET A 24 -4.91 -8.98 -12.75
CA MET A 24 -5.30 -8.13 -13.88
C MET A 24 -6.75 -7.67 -13.81
N GLU A 25 -7.61 -8.27 -12.98
CA GLU A 25 -8.94 -7.75 -12.68
C GLU A 25 -8.88 -6.69 -11.58
N LEU A 26 -8.05 -6.90 -10.56
CA LEU A 26 -7.81 -5.96 -9.47
C LEU A 26 -7.26 -4.62 -9.96
N VAL A 27 -6.45 -4.58 -11.04
CA VAL A 27 -6.00 -3.31 -11.62
C VAL A 27 -7.15 -2.44 -12.10
N ARG A 28 -8.22 -3.05 -12.64
CA ARG A 28 -9.37 -2.29 -13.11
C ARG A 28 -10.10 -1.64 -11.93
N VAL A 29 -10.06 -2.29 -10.76
CA VAL A 29 -10.69 -1.80 -9.52
C VAL A 29 -10.01 -0.53 -9.05
N THR A 30 -8.68 -0.52 -8.98
CA THR A 30 -7.91 0.69 -8.63
C THR A 30 -7.98 1.75 -9.73
N GLU A 31 -8.07 1.37 -11.01
CA GLU A 31 -8.30 2.32 -12.11
C GLU A 31 -9.65 3.03 -12.01
N ALA A 32 -10.72 2.30 -11.69
CA ALA A 32 -12.04 2.88 -11.49
C ALA A 32 -12.06 3.85 -10.30
N ALA A 33 -11.47 3.45 -9.17
CA ALA A 33 -11.30 4.32 -8.00
C ALA A 33 -10.51 5.59 -8.36
N ALA A 34 -9.39 5.45 -9.05
CA ALA A 34 -8.54 6.57 -9.42
C ALA A 34 -9.21 7.51 -10.43
N MET A 35 -9.97 6.98 -11.40
CA MET A 35 -10.76 7.81 -12.32
C MET A 35 -11.91 8.53 -11.60
N ALA A 36 -12.53 7.92 -10.59
CA ALA A 36 -13.54 8.61 -9.80
C ALA A 36 -12.91 9.74 -8.98
N ALA A 37 -11.86 9.44 -8.20
CA ALA A 37 -11.10 10.40 -7.39
C ALA A 37 -10.46 11.51 -8.24
N GLY A 38 -9.97 11.18 -9.44
CA GLY A 38 -9.31 12.11 -10.35
C GLY A 38 -10.16 13.31 -10.75
N ARG A 39 -11.49 13.21 -10.68
CA ARG A 39 -12.42 14.33 -10.93
C ARG A 39 -12.49 15.34 -9.78
N TRP A 40 -12.03 14.94 -8.59
CA TRP A 40 -12.01 15.72 -7.36
C TRP A 40 -10.65 16.35 -7.05
N VAL A 41 -9.62 16.02 -7.83
CA VAL A 41 -8.27 16.56 -7.67
C VAL A 41 -8.30 18.10 -7.64
N GLY A 42 -7.80 18.69 -6.56
CA GLY A 42 -7.71 20.13 -6.38
C GLY A 42 -9.01 20.85 -6.02
N ARG A 43 -10.10 20.13 -5.71
CA ARG A 43 -11.39 20.73 -5.35
C ARG A 43 -11.56 21.13 -3.89
N GLY A 44 -10.59 20.81 -3.03
CA GLY A 44 -10.65 21.11 -1.60
C GLY A 44 -11.63 20.24 -0.81
N ASP A 45 -12.26 19.24 -1.43
CA ASP A 45 -13.20 18.33 -0.78
C ASP A 45 -12.64 16.91 -0.73
N LYS A 46 -12.00 16.59 0.40
CA LYS A 46 -11.39 15.27 0.61
C LYS A 46 -12.43 14.16 0.77
N ASN A 47 -13.56 14.45 1.43
CA ASN A 47 -14.59 13.44 1.71
C ASN A 47 -15.39 13.12 0.44
N GLY A 48 -15.64 14.12 -0.41
CA GLY A 48 -16.25 13.92 -1.73
C GLY A 48 -15.36 13.09 -2.65
N ALA A 49 -14.05 13.35 -2.67
CA ALA A 49 -13.08 12.56 -3.43
C ALA A 49 -13.08 11.10 -2.98
N ASP A 50 -12.98 10.90 -1.68
CA ASP A 50 -12.89 9.60 -1.04
C ASP A 50 -14.16 8.77 -1.25
N GLY A 51 -15.33 9.34 -0.96
CA GLY A 51 -16.61 8.68 -1.20
C GLY A 51 -16.82 8.32 -2.68
N ALA A 52 -16.29 9.10 -3.63
CA ALA A 52 -16.34 8.75 -5.05
C ALA A 52 -15.42 7.55 -5.38
N ALA A 53 -14.22 7.51 -4.81
CA ALA A 53 -13.29 6.39 -4.96
C ALA A 53 -13.87 5.10 -4.37
N VAL A 54 -14.37 5.15 -3.13
CA VAL A 54 -15.02 4.01 -2.43
C VAL A 54 -16.15 3.43 -3.27
N ARG A 55 -17.07 4.28 -3.76
CA ARG A 55 -18.20 3.83 -4.58
C ARG A 55 -17.74 3.13 -5.87
N ALA A 56 -16.77 3.72 -6.56
CA ALA A 56 -16.26 3.17 -7.81
C ALA A 56 -15.52 1.85 -7.58
N MET A 57 -14.67 1.80 -6.55
CA MET A 57 -13.94 0.61 -6.13
C MET A 57 -14.90 -0.53 -5.78
N ARG A 58 -15.86 -0.26 -4.88
CA ARG A 58 -16.88 -1.22 -4.44
C ARG A 58 -17.72 -1.77 -5.60
N THR A 59 -18.15 -0.89 -6.50
CA THR A 59 -18.96 -1.31 -7.65
C THR A 59 -18.18 -2.29 -8.54
N LEU A 60 -16.90 -2.03 -8.80
CA LEU A 60 -16.14 -2.87 -9.71
C LEU A 60 -15.62 -4.15 -9.03
N VAL A 61 -15.24 -4.08 -7.75
CA VAL A 61 -14.74 -5.24 -7.01
C VAL A 61 -15.81 -6.33 -6.87
N HIS A 62 -17.11 -5.97 -6.79
CA HIS A 62 -18.22 -6.94 -6.85
C HIS A 62 -18.38 -7.66 -8.19
N THR A 63 -17.68 -7.24 -9.25
CA THR A 63 -17.70 -7.91 -10.57
C THR A 63 -16.50 -8.83 -10.81
N VAL A 64 -15.54 -8.84 -9.88
CA VAL A 64 -14.32 -9.65 -9.97
C VAL A 64 -14.66 -11.10 -9.60
N SER A 65 -14.12 -12.06 -10.34
CA SER A 65 -14.29 -13.48 -10.01
C SER A 65 -13.42 -13.89 -8.82
N MET A 66 -13.94 -13.62 -7.62
CA MET A 66 -13.32 -13.92 -6.33
C MET A 66 -14.37 -14.00 -5.20
N ASN A 67 -13.97 -14.57 -4.07
CA ASN A 67 -14.75 -14.63 -2.84
C ASN A 67 -14.00 -13.91 -1.72
N GLY A 68 -14.01 -12.58 -1.75
CA GLY A 68 -13.21 -11.75 -0.85
C GLY A 68 -13.96 -11.30 0.39
N VAL A 69 -13.22 -11.12 1.49
CA VAL A 69 -13.67 -10.45 2.70
C VAL A 69 -12.78 -9.25 2.95
N VAL A 70 -13.36 -8.06 3.09
CA VAL A 70 -12.63 -6.84 3.43
C VAL A 70 -12.12 -6.97 4.87
N VAL A 71 -10.80 -7.07 5.05
CA VAL A 71 -10.14 -7.08 6.37
C VAL A 71 -9.64 -5.68 6.72
N ILE A 72 -9.28 -4.91 5.70
CA ILE A 72 -8.86 -3.52 5.83
C ILE A 72 -9.66 -2.69 4.84
N GLY A 73 -10.47 -1.77 5.33
CA GLY A 73 -11.21 -0.82 4.49
C GLY A 73 -11.49 0.50 5.18
N GLU A 74 -12.64 1.09 4.88
CA GLU A 74 -13.00 2.46 5.33
C GLU A 74 -13.26 2.57 6.84
N GLY A 75 -13.43 1.43 7.52
CA GLY A 75 -13.68 1.35 8.96
C GLY A 75 -14.67 0.26 9.33
N GLU A 76 -15.19 0.36 10.56
CA GLU A 76 -16.20 -0.57 11.06
C GLU A 76 -17.57 -0.35 10.40
N LYS A 77 -18.40 -1.39 10.34
CA LYS A 77 -19.68 -1.37 9.64
C LYS A 77 -20.63 -0.23 10.03
N ASP A 78 -20.60 0.17 11.30
CA ASP A 78 -21.45 1.24 11.82
C ASP A 78 -20.96 2.64 11.42
N GLU A 79 -19.68 2.76 11.03
CA GLU A 79 -19.02 4.02 10.67
C GLU A 79 -18.80 4.15 9.16
N ALA A 80 -18.68 3.02 8.45
CA ALA A 80 -18.44 2.93 7.02
C ALA A 80 -19.58 2.18 6.30
N PRO A 81 -20.38 2.84 5.44
CA PRO A 81 -21.49 2.19 4.73
C PRO A 81 -21.02 1.28 3.58
N MET A 82 -19.75 1.35 3.18
CA MET A 82 -19.18 0.67 2.02
C MET A 82 -17.71 0.34 2.32
N LEU A 83 -17.26 -0.82 1.85
CA LEU A 83 -15.93 -1.38 2.09
C LEU A 83 -15.58 -1.40 3.58
N PHE A 84 -16.54 -1.80 4.42
CA PHE A 84 -16.34 -1.94 5.86
C PHE A 84 -15.66 -3.26 6.21
N ASN A 85 -15.02 -3.31 7.38
CA ASN A 85 -14.40 -4.52 7.90
C ASN A 85 -15.43 -5.66 8.03
N GLY A 86 -15.19 -6.77 7.32
CA GLY A 86 -16.09 -7.91 7.21
C GLY A 86 -17.06 -7.87 6.02
N GLU A 87 -17.02 -6.85 5.14
CA GLU A 87 -17.83 -6.85 3.92
C GLU A 87 -17.36 -7.94 2.94
N HIS A 88 -18.31 -8.72 2.41
CA HIS A 88 -18.05 -9.65 1.31
C HIS A 88 -18.02 -8.94 -0.04
N VAL A 89 -16.99 -9.22 -0.84
CA VAL A 89 -16.73 -8.63 -2.15
C VAL A 89 -16.36 -9.68 -3.20
N GLY A 90 -16.47 -9.34 -4.48
CA GLY A 90 -16.40 -10.30 -5.58
C GLY A 90 -17.75 -10.94 -5.93
N ASP A 91 -17.76 -11.77 -6.96
CA ASP A 91 -18.94 -12.52 -7.42
C ASP A 91 -19.23 -13.79 -6.59
N GLY A 92 -18.38 -14.09 -5.61
CA GLY A 92 -18.48 -15.25 -4.73
C GLY A 92 -17.86 -16.54 -5.28
N THR A 93 -17.18 -16.47 -6.43
CA THR A 93 -16.47 -17.62 -7.01
C THR A 93 -15.05 -17.75 -6.49
N GLY A 94 -14.48 -18.96 -6.56
CA GLY A 94 -13.09 -19.20 -6.14
C GLY A 94 -12.90 -19.34 -4.62
N PRO A 95 -11.64 -19.50 -4.18
CA PRO A 95 -11.30 -19.63 -2.76
C PRO A 95 -11.55 -18.32 -2.00
N GLU A 96 -11.79 -18.43 -0.69
CA GLU A 96 -11.89 -17.26 0.17
C GLU A 96 -10.56 -16.52 0.26
N CYS A 97 -10.60 -15.19 0.22
CA CYS A 97 -9.41 -14.34 0.34
C CYS A 97 -9.64 -13.13 1.25
N ASP A 98 -8.57 -12.67 1.89
CA ASP A 98 -8.54 -11.38 2.58
C ASP A 98 -8.32 -10.27 1.57
N ILE A 99 -9.08 -9.19 1.69
CA ILE A 99 -8.98 -8.00 0.86
C ILE A 99 -8.62 -6.80 1.74
N ALA A 100 -7.57 -6.08 1.35
CA ALA A 100 -7.23 -4.78 1.92
C ALA A 100 -7.39 -3.71 0.84
N VAL A 101 -8.12 -2.64 1.16
CA VAL A 101 -8.35 -1.53 0.24
C VAL A 101 -7.96 -0.22 0.90
N ASP A 102 -7.38 0.65 0.09
CA ASP A 102 -7.21 2.06 0.40
C ASP A 102 -7.61 2.84 -0.87
N PRO A 103 -8.88 3.26 -0.97
CA PRO A 103 -9.40 3.94 -2.15
C PRO A 103 -8.62 5.20 -2.52
N ILE A 104 -8.07 5.92 -1.52
CA ILE A 104 -7.17 7.06 -1.72
C ILE A 104 -6.14 7.13 -0.58
N ASP A 105 -4.95 6.59 -0.82
CA ASP A 105 -3.77 6.87 0.00
C ASP A 105 -3.38 8.34 -0.24
N GLY A 106 -3.77 9.21 0.70
CA GLY A 106 -3.63 10.66 0.60
C GLY A 106 -4.87 11.41 0.10
N THR A 107 -6.01 11.26 0.78
CA THR A 107 -7.22 12.07 0.53
C THR A 107 -6.94 13.59 0.57
N THR A 108 -6.07 14.04 1.49
CA THR A 108 -5.59 15.44 1.55
C THR A 108 -4.79 15.83 0.31
N LEU A 109 -3.95 14.92 -0.21
CA LEU A 109 -3.17 15.16 -1.42
C LEU A 109 -4.10 15.35 -2.61
N THR A 110 -5.09 14.46 -2.76
CA THR A 110 -6.13 14.54 -3.80
C THR A 110 -6.88 15.86 -3.71
N ALA A 111 -7.43 16.20 -2.55
CA ALA A 111 -8.21 17.43 -2.36
C ALA A 111 -7.42 18.70 -2.69
N LYS A 112 -6.12 18.72 -2.40
CA LYS A 112 -5.22 19.86 -2.67
C LYS A 112 -4.55 19.82 -4.04
N GLY A 113 -4.72 18.74 -4.81
CA GLY A 113 -4.01 18.54 -6.07
C GLY A 113 -2.50 18.37 -5.89
N MET A 114 -2.08 17.84 -4.75
CA MET A 114 -0.68 17.56 -4.45
C MET A 114 -0.24 16.22 -5.05
N PRO A 115 1.07 16.04 -5.32
CA PRO A 115 1.61 14.80 -5.87
C PRO A 115 1.38 13.56 -4.98
N ASN A 116 1.56 12.37 -5.57
CA ASN A 116 1.63 11.05 -4.91
C ASN A 116 0.35 10.46 -4.30
N ALA A 117 -0.85 10.96 -4.65
CA ALA A 117 -2.07 10.26 -4.30
C ALA A 117 -2.26 9.01 -5.18
N ILE A 118 -2.53 7.85 -4.58
CA ILE A 118 -2.77 6.59 -5.27
C ILE A 118 -4.02 5.88 -4.73
N ALA A 119 -4.68 5.09 -5.57
CA ALA A 119 -5.69 4.12 -5.13
C ALA A 119 -5.03 2.74 -5.03
N VAL A 120 -5.28 1.98 -3.96
CA VAL A 120 -4.59 0.71 -3.65
C VAL A 120 -5.59 -0.38 -3.31
N LEU A 121 -5.27 -1.60 -3.74
CA LEU A 121 -5.94 -2.82 -3.33
C LEU A 121 -4.91 -3.95 -3.23
N ALA A 122 -4.98 -4.72 -2.14
CA ALA A 122 -4.23 -5.96 -1.96
C ALA A 122 -5.17 -7.13 -1.65
N ALA A 123 -4.77 -8.33 -2.06
CA ALA A 123 -5.48 -9.57 -1.77
C ALA A 123 -4.50 -10.65 -1.32
N ALA A 124 -4.89 -11.45 -0.32
CA ALA A 124 -4.10 -12.56 0.20
C ALA A 124 -5.03 -13.73 0.59
N GLU A 125 -4.47 -14.90 0.91
CA GLU A 125 -5.28 -16.03 1.37
C GLU A 125 -6.05 -15.66 2.65
N ARG A 126 -7.26 -16.23 2.83
CA ARG A 126 -8.13 -15.87 3.95
C ARG A 126 -7.45 -16.09 5.31
N GLY A 127 -7.56 -15.09 6.19
CA GLY A 127 -7.02 -15.12 7.55
C GLY A 127 -5.51 -14.93 7.63
N SER A 128 -4.88 -14.42 6.56
CA SER A 128 -3.44 -14.22 6.49
C SER A 128 -3.01 -12.78 6.73
N MET A 129 -3.92 -11.80 6.66
CA MET A 129 -3.63 -10.41 7.02
C MET A 129 -3.79 -10.18 8.52
N PHE A 130 -2.85 -9.44 9.12
CA PHE A 130 -2.92 -9.02 10.51
C PHE A 130 -4.15 -8.16 10.79
N ASP A 131 -4.70 -8.24 12.01
CA ASP A 131 -5.85 -7.46 12.44
C ASP A 131 -5.43 -6.03 12.84
N PRO A 132 -5.83 -4.98 12.09
CA PRO A 132 -5.46 -3.61 12.42
C PRO A 132 -6.31 -2.97 13.54
N SER A 133 -7.36 -3.63 14.02
CA SER A 133 -8.40 -2.99 14.85
C SER A 133 -7.95 -2.59 16.26
N ALA A 134 -6.92 -3.24 16.79
CA ALA A 134 -6.47 -3.03 18.16
C ALA A 134 -5.70 -1.72 18.38
N VAL A 135 -4.90 -1.30 17.39
CA VAL A 135 -4.03 -0.11 17.51
C VAL A 135 -3.98 0.63 16.18
N PHE A 136 -4.38 1.90 16.19
CA PHE A 136 -4.51 2.69 14.97
C PHE A 136 -3.17 3.02 14.29
N TYR A 137 -2.10 3.21 15.07
CA TYR A 137 -0.78 3.58 14.57
C TYR A 137 0.26 2.48 14.77
N MET A 138 1.25 2.46 13.88
CA MET A 138 2.38 1.55 13.89
C MET A 138 3.64 2.33 13.52
N ASP A 139 4.72 2.15 14.29
CA ASP A 139 6.06 2.57 13.89
C ASP A 139 6.61 1.58 12.84
N LYS A 140 7.12 2.11 11.73
CA LYS A 140 7.45 1.33 10.53
C LYS A 140 8.91 1.56 10.15
N LEU A 141 9.56 0.47 9.77
CA LEU A 141 10.83 0.47 9.04
C LEU A 141 10.64 -0.34 7.76
N VAL A 142 10.86 0.26 6.60
CA VAL A 142 10.77 -0.44 5.30
C VAL A 142 12.00 -0.20 4.46
N THR A 143 12.61 -1.27 3.93
CA THR A 143 13.73 -1.16 2.98
C THR A 143 13.71 -2.29 1.96
N GLY A 144 14.33 -2.05 0.80
CA GLY A 144 14.43 -3.01 -0.29
C GLY A 144 15.31 -4.23 0.01
N PRO A 145 15.31 -5.23 -0.89
CA PRO A 145 15.96 -6.53 -0.69
C PRO A 145 17.44 -6.47 -0.28
N GLU A 146 18.20 -5.51 -0.83
CA GLU A 146 19.64 -5.40 -0.56
C GLU A 146 19.97 -5.18 0.91
N ALA A 147 19.11 -4.47 1.65
CA ALA A 147 19.35 -4.09 3.05
C ALA A 147 18.49 -4.86 4.06
N ALA A 148 17.58 -5.73 3.58
CA ALA A 148 16.53 -6.35 4.38
C ALA A 148 17.06 -7.12 5.60
N ASP A 149 18.13 -7.90 5.42
CA ASP A 149 18.72 -8.74 6.48
C ASP A 149 19.56 -7.96 7.50
N PHE A 150 19.74 -6.65 7.30
CA PHE A 150 20.64 -5.84 8.12
C PHE A 150 19.90 -4.83 9.00
N VAL A 151 18.66 -4.46 8.67
CA VAL A 151 17.91 -3.45 9.41
C VAL A 151 17.18 -4.02 10.63
N ASP A 152 16.98 -3.17 11.63
CA ASP A 152 16.35 -3.53 12.91
C ASP A 152 15.67 -2.29 13.50
N ILE A 153 14.34 -2.31 13.62
CA ILE A 153 13.53 -1.19 14.09
C ILE A 153 13.84 -0.79 15.54
N ASP A 154 14.36 -1.71 16.36
CA ASP A 154 14.81 -1.41 17.74
C ASP A 154 16.22 -0.80 17.78
N ALA A 155 16.97 -0.87 16.67
CA ALA A 155 18.29 -0.26 16.60
C ALA A 155 18.19 1.27 16.43
N PRO A 156 19.16 2.04 16.96
CA PRO A 156 19.23 3.47 16.73
C PRO A 156 19.20 3.81 15.23
N VAL A 157 18.52 4.89 14.86
CA VAL A 157 18.37 5.36 13.46
C VAL A 157 19.72 5.42 12.72
N ALA A 158 20.76 5.94 13.39
CA ALA A 158 22.11 6.02 12.84
C ALA A 158 22.78 4.67 12.56
N VAL A 159 22.36 3.61 13.25
CA VAL A 159 22.81 2.24 12.97
C VAL A 159 22.12 1.74 11.69
N ASN A 160 20.80 1.88 11.58
CA ASN A 160 20.06 1.45 10.38
C ASN A 160 20.55 2.15 9.12
N ILE A 161 20.74 3.48 9.16
CA ILE A 161 21.26 4.24 8.01
C ILE A 161 22.63 3.73 7.57
N ARG A 162 23.56 3.49 8.51
CA ARG A 162 24.89 2.95 8.16
C ARG A 162 24.82 1.54 7.60
N ARG A 163 23.89 0.71 8.10
CA ARG A 163 23.69 -0.66 7.60
C ARG A 163 23.11 -0.66 6.19
N VAL A 164 22.10 0.17 5.92
CA VAL A 164 21.54 0.39 4.58
C VAL A 164 22.60 0.91 3.61
N ALA A 165 23.36 1.94 4.00
CA ALA A 165 24.45 2.48 3.19
C ALA A 165 25.49 1.41 2.84
N LYS A 166 25.94 0.64 3.85
CA LYS A 166 26.91 -0.43 3.66
C LYS A 166 26.38 -1.52 2.72
N ALA A 167 25.13 -1.94 2.90
CA ALA A 167 24.49 -2.97 2.07
C ALA A 167 24.43 -2.52 0.59
N LYS A 168 24.10 -1.24 0.36
CA LYS A 168 24.04 -0.62 -0.96
C LYS A 168 25.39 -0.09 -1.48
N ARG A 169 26.49 -0.36 -0.76
CA ARG A 169 27.86 0.07 -1.11
C ARG A 169 27.98 1.59 -1.32
N SER A 170 27.24 2.35 -0.54
CA SER A 170 27.21 3.82 -0.54
C SER A 170 27.64 4.38 0.82
N THR A 171 27.61 5.71 0.98
CA THR A 171 27.83 6.36 2.28
C THR A 171 26.50 6.78 2.93
N PRO A 172 26.47 7.07 4.24
CA PRO A 172 25.25 7.57 4.90
C PRO A 172 24.63 8.79 4.21
N GLU A 173 25.44 9.67 3.63
CA GLU A 173 25.01 10.88 2.90
C GLU A 173 24.28 10.58 1.59
N ASP A 174 24.49 9.40 1.01
CA ASP A 174 23.79 8.94 -0.20
C ASP A 174 22.40 8.37 0.12
N VAL A 175 22.17 7.93 1.37
CA VAL A 175 20.91 7.33 1.82
C VAL A 175 19.83 8.40 1.91
N THR A 176 18.68 8.15 1.28
CA THR A 176 17.49 8.99 1.41
C THR A 176 16.38 8.28 2.18
N VAL A 177 15.97 8.86 3.31
CA VAL A 177 14.90 8.35 4.18
C VAL A 177 13.59 9.07 3.88
N CYS A 178 12.53 8.33 3.57
CA CYS A 178 11.17 8.85 3.46
C CYS A 178 10.48 8.86 4.84
N ILE A 179 9.92 10.00 5.24
CA ILE A 179 9.31 10.20 6.56
C ILE A 179 8.06 11.06 6.40
N LEU A 180 6.96 10.70 7.08
CA LEU A 180 5.78 11.55 7.18
C LEU A 180 6.12 12.84 7.95
N ASP A 181 5.80 14.01 7.39
CA ASP A 181 5.99 15.30 8.05
C ASP A 181 4.92 15.50 9.12
N ARG A 182 5.27 15.16 10.37
CA ARG A 182 4.38 15.19 11.52
C ARG A 182 5.15 15.67 12.75
N PRO A 183 4.51 16.39 13.69
CA PRO A 183 5.15 16.80 14.93
C PRO A 183 5.78 15.63 15.71
N ARG A 184 5.12 14.45 15.72
CA ARG A 184 5.62 13.22 16.36
C ARG A 184 6.92 12.67 15.76
N HIS A 185 7.33 13.11 14.57
CA HIS A 185 8.56 12.67 13.92
C HIS A 185 9.70 13.67 14.02
N GLN A 186 9.54 14.79 14.75
CA GLN A 186 10.58 15.81 14.80
C GLN A 186 11.91 15.26 15.34
N GLU A 187 11.86 14.42 16.38
CA GLU A 187 13.05 13.76 16.91
C GLU A 187 13.69 12.80 15.89
N LEU A 188 12.88 11.95 15.25
CA LEU A 188 13.34 11.05 14.19
C LEU A 188 14.01 11.82 13.04
N ILE A 189 13.39 12.91 12.58
CA ILE A 189 13.92 13.78 11.53
C ILE A 189 15.29 14.35 11.93
N ASP A 190 15.43 14.82 13.17
CA ASP A 190 16.70 15.38 13.65
C ASP A 190 17.77 14.29 13.82
N GLN A 191 17.40 13.10 14.29
CA GLN A 191 18.29 11.94 14.33
C GLN A 191 18.79 11.56 12.93
N VAL A 192 17.91 11.50 11.92
CA VAL A 192 18.32 11.22 10.53
C VAL A 192 19.28 12.30 10.01
N ARG A 193 18.97 13.59 10.22
CA ARG A 193 19.85 14.71 9.81
C ARG A 193 21.25 14.61 10.42
N GLN A 194 21.35 14.21 11.69
CA GLN A 194 22.64 14.05 12.38
C GLN A 194 23.54 12.98 11.76
N THR A 195 22.98 12.04 11.00
CA THR A 195 23.76 11.01 10.29
C THR A 195 24.36 11.49 8.97
N GLY A 196 23.92 12.65 8.46
CA GLY A 196 24.25 13.13 7.12
C GLY A 196 23.31 12.63 6.01
N ALA A 197 22.44 11.66 6.30
CA ALA A 197 21.46 11.16 5.35
C ALA A 197 20.45 12.24 4.92
N ARG A 198 19.91 12.04 3.72
CA ARG A 198 18.90 12.89 3.11
C ARG A 198 17.51 12.49 3.59
N ILE A 199 16.58 13.45 3.60
CA ILE A 199 15.19 13.20 3.98
C ILE A 199 14.26 13.62 2.85
N LYS A 200 13.32 12.75 2.51
CA LYS A 200 12.12 13.08 1.75
C LYS A 200 10.94 13.14 2.71
N LEU A 201 10.55 14.36 3.07
CA LEU A 201 9.33 14.60 3.83
C LEU A 201 8.11 14.46 2.92
N ILE A 202 7.13 13.67 3.35
CA ILE A 202 5.83 13.51 2.68
C ILE A 202 4.72 13.94 3.62
N SER A 203 3.69 14.65 3.12
CA SER A 203 2.59 15.06 3.99
C SER A 203 1.63 13.92 4.26
N ASP A 204 1.42 13.01 3.32
CA ASP A 204 0.57 11.82 3.44
C ASP A 204 1.15 10.78 2.46
N GLY A 205 0.64 9.56 2.41
CA GLY A 205 1.07 8.61 1.36
C GLY A 205 2.17 7.63 1.76
N ASP A 206 2.11 7.01 2.94
CA ASP A 206 3.21 6.13 3.39
C ASP A 206 3.18 4.72 2.76
N VAL A 207 2.09 4.31 2.10
CA VAL A 207 2.08 3.11 1.23
C VAL A 207 2.91 3.41 -0.03
N ALA A 208 2.67 4.55 -0.68
CA ALA A 208 3.49 4.99 -1.81
C ALA A 208 4.97 5.15 -1.40
N GLY A 209 5.22 5.74 -0.22
CA GLY A 209 6.56 5.87 0.37
C GLY A 209 7.26 4.52 0.57
N SER A 210 6.55 3.51 1.08
CA SER A 210 7.06 2.15 1.26
C SER A 210 7.46 1.52 -0.07
N ILE A 211 6.61 1.61 -1.09
CA ILE A 211 6.91 1.06 -2.42
C ILE A 211 8.12 1.74 -3.06
N LEU A 212 8.29 3.05 -2.84
CA LEU A 212 9.48 3.76 -3.31
C LEU A 212 10.74 3.23 -2.63
N ALA A 213 10.72 2.98 -1.32
CA ALA A 213 11.87 2.44 -0.57
C ALA A 213 12.23 0.99 -0.94
N LEU A 214 11.25 0.20 -1.41
CA LEU A 214 11.45 -1.19 -1.82
C LEU A 214 12.12 -1.34 -3.18
N ARG A 215 12.12 -0.28 -4.00
CA ARG A 215 12.50 -0.36 -5.41
C ARG A 215 13.79 0.37 -5.70
N GLU A 216 14.63 -0.26 -6.51
CA GLU A 216 15.83 0.38 -7.04
C GLU A 216 15.48 1.55 -7.98
N GLY A 217 16.33 2.57 -8.00
CA GLY A 217 16.23 3.70 -8.94
C GLY A 217 15.14 4.73 -8.63
N THR A 218 14.45 4.61 -7.49
CA THR A 218 13.45 5.61 -7.03
C THR A 218 14.10 6.81 -6.34
N GLY A 219 15.33 6.65 -5.87
CA GLY A 219 16.02 7.63 -5.03
C GLY A 219 15.57 7.62 -3.56
N ILE A 220 14.84 6.59 -3.12
CA ILE A 220 14.44 6.37 -1.72
C ILE A 220 14.97 5.01 -1.28
N ASP A 221 15.60 4.98 -0.11
CA ASP A 221 16.31 3.79 0.37
C ASP A 221 15.67 3.14 1.60
N LEU A 222 14.95 3.95 2.37
CA LEU A 222 14.41 3.59 3.67
C LEU A 222 13.15 4.42 3.91
N LEU A 223 12.11 3.80 4.46
CA LEU A 223 11.01 4.52 5.11
C LEU A 223 11.11 4.29 6.62
N LEU A 224 11.00 5.37 7.39
CA LEU A 224 11.00 5.32 8.85
C LEU A 224 9.83 6.14 9.42
N GLY A 225 9.28 5.66 10.53
CA GLY A 225 8.41 6.42 11.42
C GLY A 225 7.00 5.87 11.53
N ILE A 226 6.18 6.59 12.30
CA ILE A 226 4.85 6.21 12.73
C ILE A 226 3.79 6.64 11.70
N GLY A 227 3.12 5.63 11.14
CA GLY A 227 1.98 5.76 10.23
C GLY A 227 0.82 4.88 10.65
N GLY A 228 -0.25 4.81 9.86
CA GLY A 228 -1.40 3.97 10.19
C GLY A 228 -1.10 2.48 10.08
N THR A 229 -1.64 1.68 11.00
CA THR A 229 -1.49 0.22 11.00
C THR A 229 -2.07 -0.43 9.72
N PRO A 230 -3.27 -0.05 9.23
CA PRO A 230 -3.81 -0.51 7.94
C PRO A 230 -2.82 -0.39 6.78
N GLU A 231 -2.23 0.78 6.62
CA GLU A 231 -1.28 1.10 5.56
C GLU A 231 0.04 0.34 5.73
N GLY A 232 0.41 -0.03 6.96
CA GLY A 232 1.53 -0.93 7.25
C GLY A 232 1.31 -2.34 6.68
N ILE A 233 0.10 -2.88 6.84
CA ILE A 233 -0.25 -4.22 6.34
C ILE A 233 -0.37 -4.21 4.81
N ILE A 234 -0.94 -3.15 4.23
CA ILE A 234 -0.95 -2.94 2.77
C ILE A 234 0.50 -2.84 2.24
N SER A 235 1.37 -2.12 2.94
CA SER A 235 2.80 -2.05 2.60
C SER A 235 3.47 -3.42 2.69
N ALA A 236 3.16 -4.24 3.69
CA ALA A 236 3.66 -5.61 3.81
C ALA A 236 3.23 -6.49 2.62
N CYS A 237 2.02 -6.30 2.07
CA CYS A 237 1.59 -6.97 0.84
C CYS A 237 2.49 -6.59 -0.36
N ALA A 238 2.89 -5.32 -0.46
CA ALA A 238 3.84 -4.88 -1.48
C ALA A 238 5.25 -5.47 -1.25
N VAL A 239 5.71 -5.57 0.01
CA VAL A 239 6.99 -6.23 0.38
C VAL A 239 6.99 -7.69 -0.05
N LYS A 240 5.92 -8.46 0.25
CA LYS A 240 5.76 -9.85 -0.20
C LYS A 240 5.89 -10.01 -1.73
N CYS A 241 5.50 -8.98 -2.48
CA CYS A 241 5.58 -9.00 -3.94
C CYS A 241 6.94 -8.55 -4.52
N LEU A 242 7.61 -7.60 -3.88
CA LEU A 242 8.84 -6.97 -4.37
C LEU A 242 10.11 -7.54 -3.75
N GLY A 243 9.98 -8.24 -2.63
CA GLY A 243 11.09 -8.52 -1.72
C GLY A 243 11.48 -7.28 -0.90
N GLY A 244 12.33 -7.49 0.10
CA GLY A 244 12.68 -6.47 1.09
C GLY A 244 12.18 -6.86 2.47
N THR A 245 12.03 -5.88 3.34
CA THR A 245 11.45 -6.09 4.66
C THR A 245 10.62 -4.90 5.10
N ILE A 246 9.53 -5.19 5.81
CA ILE A 246 8.89 -4.26 6.72
C ILE A 246 9.01 -4.82 8.14
N GLN A 247 9.39 -3.94 9.07
CA GLN A 247 9.30 -4.19 10.49
C GLN A 247 8.34 -3.17 11.08
N GLY A 248 7.39 -3.64 11.88
CA GLY A 248 6.35 -2.84 12.50
C GLY A 248 6.35 -3.00 14.02
N LYS A 249 6.11 -1.92 14.76
CA LYS A 249 5.77 -1.97 16.19
C LYS A 249 4.48 -1.22 16.41
N LEU A 250 3.52 -1.83 17.11
CA LEU A 250 2.27 -1.17 17.44
C LEU A 250 2.56 0.08 18.28
N TRP A 251 1.93 1.19 17.95
CA TRP A 251 2.15 2.48 18.58
C TRP A 251 0.83 3.03 19.14
N PRO A 252 0.41 2.59 20.34
CA PRO A 252 -0.78 3.13 20.98
C PRO A 252 -0.62 4.63 21.25
N LYS A 253 -1.62 5.42 20.86
CA LYS A 253 -1.60 6.88 20.98
C LYS A 253 -1.84 7.38 22.40
N ASP A 254 -2.48 6.55 23.24
CA ASP A 254 -2.84 6.85 24.62
C ASP A 254 -2.93 5.55 25.46
N ASP A 255 -3.05 5.70 26.77
CA ASP A 255 -3.10 4.58 27.73
C ASP A 255 -4.35 3.70 27.55
N GLU A 256 -5.45 4.26 27.01
CA GLU A 256 -6.68 3.52 26.76
C GLU A 256 -6.51 2.56 25.58
N GLU A 257 -5.98 3.04 24.45
CA GLU A 257 -5.60 2.20 23.31
C GLU A 257 -4.53 1.19 23.70
N ARG A 258 -3.57 1.58 24.56
CA ARG A 258 -2.54 0.68 25.09
C ARG A 258 -3.16 -0.48 25.87
N GLN A 259 -4.09 -0.18 26.77
CA GLN A 259 -4.74 -1.21 27.58
C GLN A 259 -5.63 -2.12 26.71
N ARG A 260 -6.39 -1.55 25.77
CA ARG A 260 -7.21 -2.33 24.82
C ARG A 260 -6.36 -3.31 24.01
N ALA A 261 -5.19 -2.89 23.55
CA ALA A 261 -4.27 -3.76 22.80
C ALA A 261 -3.72 -4.91 23.67
N ILE A 262 -3.38 -4.64 24.94
CA ILE A 262 -2.94 -5.67 25.89
C ILE A 262 -4.07 -6.64 26.20
N ASP A 263 -5.29 -6.14 26.42
CA ASP A 263 -6.48 -6.96 26.70
C ASP A 263 -6.84 -7.84 25.50
N ALA A 264 -6.57 -7.36 24.27
CA ALA A 264 -6.67 -8.13 23.04
C ALA A 264 -5.52 -9.15 22.84
N GLY A 265 -4.53 -9.18 23.74
CA GLY A 265 -3.44 -10.15 23.76
C GLY A 265 -2.20 -9.73 22.97
N HIS A 266 -2.07 -8.45 22.59
CA HIS A 266 -0.87 -7.98 21.90
C HIS A 266 0.30 -7.75 22.88
N ASP A 267 1.48 -8.24 22.49
CA ASP A 267 2.76 -7.81 23.04
C ASP A 267 3.20 -6.53 22.30
N LEU A 268 3.21 -5.40 23.01
CA LEU A 268 3.53 -4.09 22.44
C LEU A 268 5.03 -3.87 22.21
N ASP A 269 5.89 -4.70 22.80
CA ASP A 269 7.33 -4.64 22.57
C ASP A 269 7.75 -5.51 21.37
N ARG A 270 6.86 -6.38 20.90
CA ARG A 270 7.12 -7.28 19.77
C ARG A 270 7.32 -6.50 18.47
N VAL A 271 8.38 -6.85 17.75
CA VAL A 271 8.57 -6.48 16.35
C VAL A 271 7.76 -7.42 15.47
N LEU A 272 6.83 -6.86 14.72
CA LEU A 272 6.06 -7.54 13.68
C LEU A 272 6.86 -7.51 12.38
N THR A 273 7.23 -8.67 11.87
CA THR A 273 7.90 -8.82 10.58
C THR A 273 6.90 -8.78 9.42
N THR A 274 7.41 -8.75 8.18
CA THR A 274 6.58 -8.91 6.97
C THR A 274 5.62 -10.11 7.06
N ASP A 275 6.11 -11.24 7.57
CA ASP A 275 5.33 -12.49 7.65
C ASP A 275 4.34 -12.49 8.83
N ASP A 276 4.57 -11.66 9.85
CA ASP A 276 3.60 -11.44 10.91
C ASP A 276 2.45 -10.53 10.46
N LEU A 277 2.74 -9.57 9.57
CA LEU A 277 1.75 -8.65 9.01
C LEU A 277 0.91 -9.31 7.91
N VAL A 278 1.54 -10.14 7.07
CA VAL A 278 0.89 -10.90 6.00
C VAL A 278 1.53 -12.28 5.92
N ALA A 279 0.87 -13.30 6.46
CA ALA A 279 1.41 -14.65 6.55
C ALA A 279 1.41 -15.40 5.21
N SER A 280 0.59 -14.97 4.24
CA SER A 280 0.45 -15.64 2.94
C SER A 280 1.66 -15.43 2.03
N ASP A 281 2.02 -16.48 1.27
CA ASP A 281 2.97 -16.40 0.17
C ASP A 281 2.28 -16.25 -1.20
N ASN A 282 0.94 -16.26 -1.24
CA ASN A 282 0.12 -15.91 -2.40
C ASN A 282 -0.58 -14.57 -2.14
N VAL A 283 0.08 -13.48 -2.55
CA VAL A 283 -0.34 -12.10 -2.35
C VAL A 283 -0.40 -11.41 -3.71
N PHE A 284 -1.44 -10.62 -3.89
CA PHE A 284 -1.66 -9.74 -5.02
C PHE A 284 -1.68 -8.29 -4.55
N PHE A 285 -1.12 -7.40 -5.34
CA PHE A 285 -1.12 -5.97 -5.07
C PHE A 285 -1.40 -5.20 -6.36
N ALA A 286 -2.30 -4.23 -6.31
CA ALA A 286 -2.57 -3.29 -7.39
C ALA A 286 -2.60 -1.86 -6.85
N ALA A 287 -2.03 -0.92 -7.61
CA ALA A 287 -2.19 0.50 -7.35
C ALA A 287 -2.29 1.30 -8.64
N THR A 288 -3.06 2.40 -8.61
CA THR A 288 -3.23 3.33 -9.74
C THR A 288 -3.03 4.78 -9.27
N GLY A 289 -2.29 5.57 -10.04
CA GLY A 289 -2.05 6.98 -9.73
C GLY A 289 -3.29 7.86 -9.88
N ILE A 290 -3.63 8.61 -8.83
CA ILE A 290 -4.70 9.62 -8.85
C ILE A 290 -4.10 10.96 -9.26
N THR A 291 -3.06 11.40 -8.56
CA THR A 291 -2.23 12.55 -8.92
C THR A 291 -0.85 12.09 -9.39
N ASP A 292 -0.09 12.97 -10.04
CA ASP A 292 1.26 12.61 -10.48
C ASP A 292 2.14 12.29 -9.27
N GLY A 293 2.86 11.18 -9.32
CA GLY A 293 3.81 10.76 -8.32
C GLY A 293 5.07 10.18 -8.94
N GLU A 294 6.07 9.89 -8.10
CA GLU A 294 7.31 9.25 -8.58
C GLU A 294 7.08 7.79 -9.02
N LEU A 295 6.07 7.13 -8.45
CA LEU A 295 5.74 5.75 -8.78
C LEU A 295 4.84 5.64 -10.02
N LEU A 296 3.76 6.43 -10.05
CA LEU A 296 2.68 6.36 -11.03
C LEU A 296 2.28 7.76 -11.49
N ARG A 297 1.92 7.89 -12.77
CA ARG A 297 1.33 9.13 -13.30
C ARG A 297 -0.13 9.23 -12.84
N GLY A 298 -0.58 10.46 -12.56
CA GLY A 298 -1.96 10.72 -12.21
C GLY A 298 -2.90 10.57 -13.41
N VAL A 299 -4.20 10.47 -13.14
CA VAL A 299 -5.21 10.34 -14.20
C VAL A 299 -5.21 11.57 -15.09
N ARG A 300 -5.18 11.38 -16.41
CA ARG A 300 -5.29 12.47 -17.39
C ARG A 300 -6.59 12.36 -18.15
N TYR A 301 -7.35 13.44 -18.16
CA TYR A 301 -8.58 13.55 -18.94
C TYR A 301 -8.35 14.38 -20.20
N ARG A 302 -8.86 13.90 -21.33
CA ARG A 302 -8.96 14.67 -22.58
C ARG A 302 -10.28 14.34 -23.25
N SER A 303 -11.08 15.33 -23.63
CA SER A 303 -12.34 15.11 -24.37
C SER A 303 -13.10 13.86 -23.86
N GLU A 304 -13.18 12.81 -24.68
CA GLU A 304 -13.86 11.55 -24.44
C GLU A 304 -12.95 10.39 -24.00
N THR A 305 -11.75 10.71 -23.50
CA THR A 305 -10.77 9.73 -23.02
C THR A 305 -10.21 10.08 -21.64
N ALA A 306 -9.82 9.04 -20.90
CA ALA A 306 -8.98 9.15 -19.72
C ALA A 306 -7.78 8.20 -19.87
N THR A 307 -6.63 8.55 -19.31
CA THR A 307 -5.49 7.63 -19.21
C THR A 307 -5.10 7.42 -17.76
N THR A 308 -4.85 6.17 -17.38
CA THR A 308 -4.39 5.76 -16.05
C THR A 308 -3.00 5.11 -16.15
N SER A 309 -2.24 5.17 -15.07
CA SER A 309 -0.96 4.47 -14.93
C SER A 309 -1.01 3.66 -13.65
N SER A 310 -0.79 2.35 -13.76
CA SER A 310 -0.98 1.39 -12.69
C SER A 310 0.23 0.46 -12.54
N ILE A 311 0.39 -0.09 -11.34
CA ILE A 311 1.33 -1.19 -11.05
C ILE A 311 0.54 -2.37 -10.49
N VAL A 312 0.88 -3.58 -10.93
CA VAL A 312 0.27 -4.83 -10.49
C VAL A 312 1.37 -5.82 -10.17
N MET A 313 1.27 -6.51 -9.03
CA MET A 313 2.30 -7.40 -8.54
C MET A 313 1.71 -8.67 -7.95
N ARG A 314 2.46 -9.77 -8.01
CA ARG A 314 2.08 -11.04 -7.40
C ARG A 314 3.30 -11.77 -6.83
N SER A 315 3.28 -12.03 -5.52
CA SER A 315 4.37 -12.67 -4.77
C SER A 315 4.78 -14.02 -5.37
N LYS A 316 3.84 -14.94 -5.56
CA LYS A 316 4.12 -16.31 -6.06
C LYS A 316 4.79 -16.35 -7.43
N SER A 317 4.65 -15.30 -8.25
CA SER A 317 5.30 -15.23 -9.56
C SER A 317 6.50 -14.28 -9.61
N GLY A 318 6.70 -13.45 -8.58
CA GLY A 318 7.63 -12.31 -8.61
C GLY A 318 7.38 -11.30 -9.73
N THR A 319 6.25 -11.40 -10.45
CA THR A 319 6.00 -10.58 -11.64
C THR A 319 5.46 -9.23 -11.23
N VAL A 320 6.16 -8.17 -11.66
CA VAL A 320 5.72 -6.78 -11.56
C VAL A 320 5.31 -6.30 -12.95
N ARG A 321 4.09 -5.78 -13.08
CA ARG A 321 3.56 -5.21 -14.31
C ARG A 321 3.32 -3.72 -14.13
N ARG A 322 3.73 -2.94 -15.11
CA ARG A 322 3.27 -1.56 -15.30
C ARG A 322 2.22 -1.57 -16.39
N VAL A 323 1.08 -0.94 -16.13
CA VAL A 323 -0.07 -0.92 -17.04
C VAL A 323 -0.41 0.54 -17.31
N ASP A 324 -0.31 0.94 -18.56
CA ASP A 324 -0.83 2.23 -19.02
C ASP A 324 -2.08 1.96 -19.85
N SER A 325 -3.21 2.50 -19.42
CA SER A 325 -4.52 2.23 -20.02
C SER A 325 -5.10 3.49 -20.64
N GLU A 326 -5.75 3.35 -21.81
CA GLU A 326 -6.58 4.39 -22.41
C GLU A 326 -8.05 3.98 -22.32
N HIS A 327 -8.82 4.81 -21.63
CA HIS A 327 -10.24 4.59 -21.35
C HIS A 327 -11.07 5.46 -22.27
N ARG A 328 -11.94 4.85 -23.10
CA ARG A 328 -12.91 5.59 -23.92
C ARG A 328 -14.18 5.86 -23.12
N LEU A 329 -14.28 7.05 -22.52
CA LEU A 329 -15.36 7.42 -21.59
C LEU A 329 -16.75 7.29 -22.23
N SER A 330 -16.92 7.75 -23.48
CA SER A 330 -18.14 7.52 -24.27
C SER A 330 -18.64 6.06 -24.28
N LYS A 331 -17.73 5.08 -24.36
CA LYS A 331 -18.10 3.66 -24.35
C LYS A 331 -18.32 3.14 -22.94
N LEU A 332 -17.50 3.54 -21.99
CA LEU A 332 -17.67 3.14 -20.58
C LEU A 332 -19.02 3.59 -20.04
N ARG A 333 -19.48 4.79 -20.40
CA ARG A 333 -20.81 5.30 -20.04
C ARG A 333 -21.98 4.40 -20.45
N ALA A 334 -21.84 3.67 -21.56
CA ALA A 334 -22.91 2.81 -22.06
C ALA A 334 -23.05 1.51 -21.24
N TYR A 335 -22.04 1.14 -20.44
CA TYR A 335 -21.98 -0.17 -19.77
C TYR A 335 -21.63 -0.09 -18.28
N SER A 336 -21.06 1.02 -17.80
CA SER A 336 -20.61 1.20 -16.42
C SER A 336 -21.69 1.84 -15.56
N ALA A 337 -21.93 1.28 -14.37
CA ALA A 337 -22.73 1.92 -13.33
C ALA A 337 -22.00 3.10 -12.63
N ILE A 338 -20.70 3.25 -12.89
CA ILE A 338 -19.84 4.29 -12.30
C ILE A 338 -19.86 5.54 -13.18
N ASP A 339 -20.16 6.70 -12.59
CA ASP A 339 -20.11 8.01 -13.26
C ASP A 339 -18.67 8.53 -13.30
N PHE A 340 -18.07 8.52 -14.49
CA PHE A 340 -16.70 9.03 -14.73
C PHE A 340 -16.67 10.45 -15.32
N ASP A 341 -17.82 11.12 -15.49
CA ASP A 341 -17.88 12.40 -16.23
C ASP A 341 -17.62 13.61 -15.33
N ARG A 342 -18.18 13.61 -14.11
CA ARG A 342 -18.17 14.78 -13.23
C ARG A 342 -18.00 14.36 -11.78
N ALA A 343 -17.25 15.16 -11.03
CA ALA A 343 -17.34 15.13 -9.57
C ALA A 343 -18.73 15.65 -9.20
N LYS A 344 -19.53 14.77 -8.59
CA LYS A 344 -20.88 15.00 -8.07
C LYS A 344 -20.90 14.61 -6.60
#